data_AF-A0A847BDM9-F1
#
_entry.id   AF-A0A847BDM9-F1
#
_cell.length_a   1.000
_cell.length_b   1.000
_cell.length_c   1.000
_cell.angle_alpha   90.00
_cell.angle_beta   90.00
_cell.angle_gamma   90.00
#
_symmetry.space_group_name_H-M   'P 1'
#
loop_
_entity.id
_entity.type
_entity.pdbx_description
1 polymer ?
#
loop_
_entity_poly.entity_id
_entity_poly.type
_entity_poly.pdbx_seq_one_letter_code
_entity_poly.pdbx_strand_id
1 'polypeptide(L)'
;MNLELNDVIEPQGFIAPEALVAKLHITKKEFALAIGLSQDAIIRKDRRESVATQQRLRQAMEILKRIEPWAGSISAAWSWYRTYPIAPLGGLTAEELLAQGRANEVREYLSHIAEGGYA
;
A
#
# COMPACT_ATOMS: atom_id res chain seq x y z
N MET A 1 -0.62 -16.57 -9.26
CA MET A 1 0.68 -15.87 -9.25
C MET A 1 0.72 -14.92 -8.05
N ASN A 2 1.16 -15.43 -6.89
CA ASN A 2 1.34 -14.64 -5.66
C ASN A 2 2.48 -13.65 -5.87
N LEU A 3 2.28 -12.37 -5.55
CA LEU A 3 3.32 -11.36 -5.69
C LEU A 3 4.27 -11.51 -4.48
N GLU A 4 5.47 -12.03 -4.70
CA GLU A 4 6.50 -12.04 -3.66
C GLU A 4 7.13 -10.64 -3.58
N LEU A 5 7.51 -10.19 -2.38
CA LEU A 5 8.11 -8.87 -2.17
C LEU A 5 9.33 -8.65 -3.08
N ASN A 6 10.03 -9.73 -3.42
CA ASN A 6 11.19 -9.74 -4.31
C ASN A 6 10.88 -9.36 -5.76
N ASP A 7 9.63 -9.45 -6.24
CA ASP A 7 9.26 -9.10 -7.62
C ASP A 7 9.11 -7.58 -7.81
N VAL A 8 8.90 -6.85 -6.70
CA VAL A 8 8.70 -5.40 -6.67
C VAL A 8 9.92 -4.67 -6.11
N ILE A 9 10.88 -5.41 -5.56
CA ILE A 9 12.15 -4.85 -5.08
C ILE A 9 13.15 -4.91 -6.22
N GLU A 10 13.59 -3.74 -6.68
CA GLU A 10 14.73 -3.62 -7.58
C GLU A 10 15.99 -4.22 -6.94
N PRO A 11 16.97 -4.69 -7.73
CA PRO A 11 18.23 -5.26 -7.22
C PRO A 11 19.01 -4.33 -6.27
N GLN A 12 18.70 -3.04 -6.30
CA GLN A 12 19.21 -1.97 -5.44
C GLN A 12 18.46 -1.79 -4.10
N GLY A 13 17.44 -2.62 -3.80
CA GLY A 13 16.67 -2.57 -2.55
C GLY A 13 15.54 -1.53 -2.52
N PHE A 14 15.24 -0.91 -3.67
CA PHE A 14 14.14 0.04 -3.83
C PHE A 14 12.87 -0.64 -4.31
N ILE A 15 11.72 -0.13 -3.88
CA ILE A 15 10.43 -0.59 -4.36
C ILE A 15 10.09 0.08 -5.70
N ALA A 16 9.94 -0.73 -6.74
CA ALA A 16 9.45 -0.33 -8.05
C ALA A 16 7.93 -0.59 -8.14
N PRO A 17 7.07 0.45 -8.03
CA PRO A 17 5.61 0.27 -8.06
C PRO A 17 5.07 -0.17 -9.44
N GLU A 18 5.94 -0.35 -10.43
CA GLU A 18 5.59 -0.67 -11.82
C GLU A 18 4.87 -2.01 -11.97
N ALA A 19 5.39 -3.06 -11.34
CA ALA A 19 4.76 -4.39 -11.37
C ALA A 19 3.36 -4.36 -10.74
N LEU A 20 3.21 -3.61 -9.64
CA LEU A 20 1.94 -3.49 -8.92
C LEU A 20 0.92 -2.69 -9.73
N VAL A 21 1.31 -1.54 -10.27
CA VAL A 21 0.46 -0.68 -11.10
C VAL A 21 -0.03 -1.41 -12.34
N ALA A 22 0.85 -2.19 -12.99
CA ALA A 22 0.48 -3.04 -14.13
C ALA A 22 -0.55 -4.11 -13.73
N LYS A 23 -0.35 -4.80 -12.61
CA LYS A 23 -1.25 -5.86 -12.13
C LYS A 23 -2.61 -5.33 -11.66
N LEU A 24 -2.64 -4.11 -11.12
CA LEU A 24 -3.87 -3.43 -10.72
C LEU A 24 -4.60 -2.76 -11.89
N HIS A 25 -3.99 -2.71 -13.08
CA HIS A 25 -4.52 -2.00 -14.25
C HIS A 25 -4.84 -0.51 -13.97
N ILE A 26 -4.06 0.13 -13.10
CA ILE A 26 -4.20 1.56 -12.77
C ILE A 26 -3.02 2.35 -13.32
N THR A 27 -3.06 3.68 -13.19
CA THR A 27 -1.92 4.52 -13.53
C THR A 27 -0.97 4.73 -12.34
N LYS A 28 0.31 5.00 -12.60
CA LYS A 28 1.29 5.40 -11.55
C LYS A 28 0.81 6.63 -10.77
N LYS A 29 0.08 7.52 -11.45
CA LYS A 29 -0.50 8.74 -10.86
C LYS A 29 -1.57 8.39 -9.83
N GLU A 30 -2.51 7.53 -10.19
CA GLU A 30 -3.56 7.08 -9.27
C GLU A 30 -2.96 6.34 -8.08
N PHE A 31 -1.99 5.46 -8.31
CA PHE A 31 -1.29 4.78 -7.24
C PHE A 31 -0.58 5.78 -6.30
N ALA A 32 0.13 6.77 -6.85
CA ALA A 32 0.80 7.80 -6.06
C ALA A 32 -0.16 8.54 -5.14
N LEU A 33 -1.28 9.02 -5.70
CA LEU A 33 -2.30 9.75 -4.95
C LEU A 33 -2.86 8.90 -3.80
N ALA A 34 -3.17 7.64 -4.09
CA ALA A 34 -3.74 6.72 -3.12
C ALA A 34 -2.78 6.37 -1.96
N ILE A 35 -1.46 6.52 -2.13
CA ILE A 35 -0.47 6.32 -1.05
C ILE A 35 0.04 7.62 -0.44
N GLY A 36 -0.65 8.73 -0.70
CA GLY A 36 -0.30 10.05 -0.17
C GLY A 36 0.98 10.64 -0.76
N LEU A 37 1.34 10.25 -1.98
CA LEU A 37 2.49 10.75 -2.72
C LEU A 37 2.06 11.61 -3.92
N SER A 38 2.90 12.58 -4.26
CA SER A 38 2.76 13.29 -5.53
C SER A 38 3.22 12.41 -6.68
N GLN A 39 2.61 12.58 -7.86
CA GLN A 39 3.03 11.89 -9.08
C GLN A 39 4.54 12.07 -9.34
N ASP A 40 5.10 13.25 -9.08
CA ASP A 40 6.54 13.54 -9.25
C ASP A 40 7.43 12.68 -8.34
N ALA A 41 6.97 12.38 -7.13
CA ALA A 41 7.67 11.49 -6.19
C ALA A 41 7.76 10.06 -6.72
N ILE A 42 6.82 9.65 -7.59
CA ILE A 42 6.83 8.36 -8.29
C ILE A 42 7.23 8.53 -9.77
N ILE A 43 7.72 9.67 -10.25
CA ILE A 43 8.25 9.78 -11.63
C ILE A 43 9.74 10.04 -11.64
N ARG A 44 10.22 10.98 -10.82
CA ARG A 44 11.63 11.34 -10.78
C ARG A 44 12.41 10.31 -9.98
N LYS A 45 13.47 9.76 -10.58
CA LYS A 45 14.32 8.73 -9.97
C LYS A 45 14.86 9.19 -8.60
N ASP A 46 15.47 10.37 -8.55
CA ASP A 46 15.98 11.00 -7.31
C ASP A 46 14.91 11.07 -6.18
N ARG A 47 13.68 11.49 -6.53
CA ARG A 47 12.59 11.59 -5.55
C ARG A 47 12.04 10.22 -5.13
N ARG A 48 12.00 9.26 -6.06
CA ARG A 48 11.61 7.87 -5.79
C ARG A 48 12.57 7.21 -4.82
N GLU A 49 13.87 7.45 -4.98
CA GLU A 49 14.95 6.86 -4.18
C GLU A 49 15.08 7.52 -2.79
N SER A 50 14.40 8.65 -2.57
CA SER A 50 14.35 9.29 -1.26
C SER A 50 13.76 8.36 -0.19
N VAL A 51 14.38 8.35 0.99
CA VAL A 51 13.98 7.52 2.14
C VAL A 51 12.49 7.69 2.48
N ALA A 52 11.97 8.92 2.47
CA ALA A 52 10.57 9.19 2.80
C ALA A 52 9.59 8.60 1.77
N THR A 53 9.96 8.63 0.48
CA THR A 53 9.15 8.06 -0.61
C THR A 53 9.16 6.54 -0.54
N GLN A 54 10.35 5.94 -0.35
CA GLN A 54 10.51 4.51 -0.19
C GLN A 54 9.78 3.97 1.05
N GLN A 55 9.78 4.73 2.16
CA GLN A 55 9.05 4.37 3.36
C GLN A 55 7.54 4.33 3.12
N ARG A 56 6.97 5.34 2.44
CA ARG A 56 5.54 5.34 2.06
C ARG A 56 5.19 4.19 1.11
N LEU A 57 6.04 3.92 0.13
CA LEU A 57 5.88 2.77 -0.78
C LEU A 57 5.87 1.44 -0.01
N ARG A 58 6.81 1.27 0.93
CA ARG A 58 6.87 0.08 1.81
C ARG A 58 5.59 -0.06 2.62
N GLN A 59 5.17 0.99 3.30
CA GLN A 59 3.96 0.98 4.13
C GLN A 59 2.71 0.58 3.34
N ALA A 60 2.50 1.18 2.17
CA ALA A 60 1.37 0.84 1.30
C ALA A 60 1.42 -0.62 0.85
N MET A 61 2.58 -1.10 0.44
CA MET A 61 2.76 -2.49 0.04
C MET A 61 2.55 -3.49 1.19
N GLU A 62 3.05 -3.18 2.38
CA GLU A 62 2.85 -4.01 3.58
C GLU A 62 1.36 -4.13 3.90
N ILE A 63 0.61 -3.03 3.81
CA ILE A 63 -0.84 -3.01 4.02
C ILE A 63 -1.54 -3.87 2.98
N LEU A 64 -1.27 -3.67 1.68
CA LEU A 64 -1.89 -4.45 0.61
C LEU A 64 -1.58 -5.94 0.72
N LYS A 65 -0.35 -6.32 1.08
CA LYS A 65 0.04 -7.72 1.25
C LYS A 65 -0.65 -8.37 2.45
N ARG A 66 -0.86 -7.61 3.54
CA ARG A 66 -1.66 -8.07 4.67
C ARG A 66 -3.12 -8.22 4.29
N ILE A 67 -3.62 -7.40 3.37
CA ILE A 67 -5.01 -7.43 2.88
C ILE A 67 -5.27 -8.58 1.90
N GLU A 68 -4.32 -8.85 1.00
CA GLU A 68 -4.44 -9.83 -0.08
C GLU A 68 -5.00 -11.21 0.34
N PRO A 69 -4.52 -11.88 1.41
CA PRO A 69 -4.98 -13.23 1.74
C PRO A 69 -6.46 -13.33 2.14
N TRP A 70 -7.06 -12.28 2.70
CA TRP A 70 -8.48 -12.27 3.09
C TRP A 70 -9.36 -11.58 2.04
N ALA A 71 -8.81 -10.64 1.27
CA ALA A 71 -9.51 -10.06 0.12
C ALA A 71 -9.55 -11.02 -1.09
N GLY A 72 -8.69 -12.05 -1.12
CA GLY A 72 -8.64 -13.07 -2.17
C GLY A 72 -7.90 -12.65 -3.45
N SER A 73 -7.53 -11.38 -3.59
CA SER A 73 -6.68 -10.89 -4.68
C SER A 73 -6.10 -9.50 -4.36
N ILE A 74 -5.00 -9.14 -5.04
CA ILE A 74 -4.40 -7.80 -4.92
C ILE A 74 -5.36 -6.69 -5.36
N SER A 75 -6.20 -6.93 -6.37
CA SER A 75 -7.18 -5.96 -6.86
C SER A 75 -8.32 -5.75 -5.85
N ALA A 76 -8.76 -6.82 -5.17
CA ALA A 76 -9.71 -6.73 -4.08
C ALA A 76 -9.09 -6.02 -2.86
N ALA A 77 -7.82 -6.30 -2.55
CA ALA A 77 -7.08 -5.60 -1.50
C ALA A 77 -6.94 -4.09 -1.79
N TRP A 78 -6.64 -3.74 -3.04
CA TRP A 78 -6.62 -2.36 -3.50
C TRP A 78 -7.99 -1.68 -3.40
N SER A 79 -9.06 -2.40 -3.74
CA SER A 79 -10.42 -1.90 -3.60
C SER A 79 -10.72 -1.62 -2.12
N TRP A 80 -10.46 -2.58 -1.23
CA TRP A 80 -10.64 -2.43 0.22
C TRP A 80 -9.85 -1.22 0.76
N TYR A 81 -8.59 -1.09 0.35
CA TYR A 81 -7.70 0.01 0.76
C TYR A 81 -8.32 1.40 0.50
N ARG A 82 -9.09 1.54 -0.59
CA ARG A 82 -9.69 2.81 -1.02
C ARG A 82 -11.15 3.00 -0.59
N THR A 83 -11.87 1.92 -0.29
CA THR A 83 -13.33 1.99 -0.10
C THR A 83 -13.80 1.55 1.28
N TYR A 84 -12.97 0.85 2.07
CA TYR A 84 -13.40 0.33 3.36
C TYR A 84 -13.12 1.35 4.48
N PRO A 85 -14.17 1.92 5.10
CA PRO A 85 -14.00 2.82 6.23
C PRO A 85 -13.62 2.03 7.49
N ILE A 86 -12.51 2.38 8.11
CA ILE A 86 -12.04 1.74 9.35
C ILE A 86 -12.68 2.46 10.54
N ALA A 87 -13.80 1.93 11.03
CA ALA A 87 -14.57 2.50 12.14
C ALA A 87 -13.73 2.91 13.36
N PRO A 88 -12.83 2.06 13.92
CA PRO A 88 -12.02 2.45 15.08
C PRO A 88 -10.98 3.55 14.77
N LEU A 89 -10.69 3.82 13.50
CA LEU A 89 -9.77 4.87 13.05
C LEU A 89 -10.51 6.12 12.55
N GLY A 90 -11.74 6.33 13.02
CA GLY A 90 -12.56 7.49 12.69
C GLY A 90 -13.39 7.32 11.41
N GLY A 91 -13.57 6.09 10.93
CA GLY A 91 -14.30 5.80 9.69
C GLY A 91 -13.55 6.19 8.42
N LEU A 92 -12.24 6.46 8.54
CA LEU A 92 -11.37 6.79 7.41
C LEU A 92 -10.91 5.53 6.68
N THR A 93 -10.68 5.66 5.39
CA THR A 93 -10.08 4.60 4.56
C THR A 93 -8.57 4.49 4.80
N ALA A 94 -7.98 3.36 4.42
CA ALA A 94 -6.52 3.20 4.51
C ALA A 94 -5.77 4.23 3.63
N GLU A 95 -6.35 4.59 2.47
CA GLU A 95 -5.91 5.69 1.61
C GLU A 95 -5.81 7.02 2.37
N GLU A 96 -6.89 7.42 3.04
CA GLU A 96 -6.94 8.68 3.81
C GLU A 96 -5.98 8.67 5.01
N LEU A 97 -5.87 7.53 5.70
CA LEU A 97 -4.96 7.37 6.82
C LEU A 97 -3.50 7.46 6.37
N LEU A 98 -3.13 6.89 5.22
CA LEU A 98 -1.78 7.05 4.67
C LEU A 98 -1.47 8.49 4.29
N ALA A 99 -2.44 9.20 3.69
CA ALA A 99 -2.29 10.61 3.38
C ALA A 99 -2.04 11.47 4.63
N GLN A 100 -2.62 11.08 5.78
CA GLN A 100 -2.40 11.72 7.08
C GLN A 100 -1.12 11.26 7.81
N GLY A 101 -0.32 10.36 7.24
CA GLY A 101 0.87 9.78 7.90
C GLY A 101 0.54 8.75 8.98
N ARG A 102 -0.71 8.29 9.04
CA ARG A 102 -1.26 7.35 10.03
C ARG A 102 -1.20 5.89 9.56
N ALA A 103 -0.26 5.58 8.67
CA ALA A 103 -0.07 4.23 8.12
C ALA A 103 0.17 3.16 9.19
N ASN A 104 0.85 3.53 10.28
CA ASN A 104 1.09 2.61 11.39
C ASN A 104 -0.22 2.16 12.05
N GLU A 105 -1.20 3.06 12.22
CA GLU A 105 -2.49 2.71 12.82
C GLU A 105 -3.27 1.70 11.97
N VAL A 106 -3.23 1.84 10.63
CA VAL A 106 -3.80 0.83 9.73
C VAL A 106 -3.11 -0.51 9.92
N ARG A 107 -1.78 -0.52 10.03
CA ARG A 107 -1.01 -1.75 10.24
C ARG A 107 -1.35 -2.42 11.56
N GLU A 108 -1.43 -1.66 12.64
CA GLU A 108 -1.81 -2.18 13.97
C GLU A 108 -3.24 -2.74 13.95
N TYR A 109 -4.19 -2.04 13.32
CA TYR A 109 -5.55 -2.54 13.13
C TYR A 109 -5.57 -3.88 12.36
N LEU A 110 -4.80 -3.97 11.27
CA LEU A 110 -4.68 -5.21 10.50
C LEU A 110 -4.00 -6.33 11.29
N SER A 111 -2.98 -6.02 12.09
CA SER A 111 -2.36 -6.99 13.01
C SER A 111 -3.40 -7.52 13.99
N HIS A 112 -4.16 -6.63 14.62
CA HIS A 112 -5.19 -7.00 15.59
C HIS A 112 -6.30 -7.87 14.99
N ILE A 113 -6.74 -7.58 13.77
CA ILE A 113 -7.69 -8.45 13.03
C ILE A 113 -7.07 -9.81 12.74
N ALA A 114 -5.80 -9.85 12.32
CA ALA A 114 -5.12 -11.12 12.05
C ALA A 114 -4.96 -11.96 13.31
N GLU A 115 -4.71 -11.33 14.47
CA GLU A 115 -4.63 -11.99 15.77
C GLU A 115 -6.00 -12.46 16.29
N GLY A 116 -7.08 -11.72 15.99
CA GLY A 116 -8.45 -12.09 16.36
C GLY A 116 -9.16 -13.04 15.39
N GLY A 117 -8.60 -13.26 14.19
CA GLY A 117 -9.17 -14.08 13.12
C GLY A 117 -8.71 -15.54 13.09
N TYR A 118 -7.80 -15.92 13.99
CA TYR A 118 -7.45 -17.32 14.28
C TYR A 118 -8.05 -17.72 15.64
N ALA A 119 -9.36 -17.97 15.68
CA ALA A 119 -10.02 -18.72 16.75
C ALA A 119 -11.06 -19.65 16.15
#